data_AF-A0A3A6NJI8-F1
#
_entry.id   AF-A0A3A6NJI8-F1
#
_cell.length_a   1.000
_cell.length_b   1.000
_cell.length_c   1.000
_cell.angle_alpha   90.00
_cell.angle_beta   90.00
_cell.angle_gamma   90.00
#
_symmetry.space_group_name_H-M   'P 1'
#
loop_
_entity.id
_entity.type
_entity.pdbx_description
1 polymer ?
#
loop_
_entity_poly.entity_id
_entity_poly.type
_entity_poly.pdbx_seq_one_letter_code
_entity_poly.pdbx_strand_id
1 'polypeptide(L)'
;MISLSRVSASCRTTGNSLRGLSIKKAMTGLSGAWKKKLRKTNKRIERKKSSRIQQRGIMVIKDMVHARLIAVLVFLLVLVSGWGNPGWLGGHLQSPAWAAEEEMADDAFLDELDGLDEQESGIEVSDPLEPVNRFFFHFNDKLYFWALKPAARAYGAVLPQDFRICIRNAFHNLLFPVRFVNNVLQGKFKNAGIEASRFVINTTAGVAGFGDPAKDVFDLEIKEEDLGQTFGYWGIGNGIYFCWPVLGPSTMRDTVGLFGDSYLSPLGWVMQSDLDDGLALSGGQQVNNTSLVIGDYEAFLQSSFDPYISLRDAYIQYRQSKIKDSNQNNKIY
;
A
#
# COMPACT_ATOMS: atom_id res chain seq x y z
N MET A 1 -4.64 -12.77 69.17
CA MET A 1 -3.76 -13.32 68.12
C MET A 1 -4.64 -14.10 67.15
N ILE A 2 -4.97 -13.50 65.99
CA ILE A 2 -5.69 -14.17 64.90
C ILE A 2 -4.73 -14.19 63.70
N SER A 3 -4.53 -15.41 63.20
CA SER A 3 -3.50 -15.84 62.25
C SER A 3 -3.48 -15.07 60.92
N LEU A 4 -2.27 -14.63 60.52
CA LEU A 4 -1.94 -13.93 59.28
C LEU A 4 -1.76 -14.87 58.06
N SER A 5 -2.24 -16.11 58.09
CA SER A 5 -1.95 -17.10 57.04
C SER A 5 -2.97 -17.18 55.88
N ARG A 6 -4.07 -16.41 55.87
CA ARG A 6 -5.13 -16.56 54.84
C ARG A 6 -5.18 -15.51 53.72
N VAL A 7 -4.31 -14.50 53.68
CA VAL A 7 -4.40 -13.43 52.66
C VAL A 7 -3.43 -13.62 51.48
N SER A 8 -2.48 -14.55 51.57
CA SER A 8 -1.43 -14.69 50.53
C SER A 8 -1.86 -15.45 49.26
N ALA A 9 -3.06 -16.02 49.18
CA ALA A 9 -3.43 -16.94 48.10
C ALA A 9 -4.37 -16.36 47.01
N SER A 10 -4.85 -15.12 47.12
CA SER A 10 -5.87 -14.57 46.19
C SER A 10 -5.40 -13.34 45.41
N CYS A 11 -4.15 -13.34 44.94
CA CYS A 11 -3.65 -12.23 44.11
C CYS A 11 -2.78 -12.70 42.95
N ARG A 12 -3.18 -13.81 42.31
CA ARG A 12 -2.54 -14.33 41.11
C ARG A 12 -3.54 -14.67 40.00
N THR A 13 -4.61 -13.90 39.86
CA THR A 13 -5.57 -14.02 38.74
C THR A 13 -6.45 -12.78 38.68
N THR A 14 -5.95 -11.70 38.06
CA THR A 14 -6.73 -10.64 37.38
C THR A 14 -5.79 -9.51 36.99
N GLY A 15 -5.24 -9.60 35.78
CA GLY A 15 -4.65 -8.45 35.11
C GLY A 15 -5.75 -7.47 34.72
N ASN A 16 -5.48 -6.18 34.91
CA ASN A 16 -6.22 -5.03 34.41
C ASN A 16 -7.66 -4.81 34.94
N SER A 17 -7.78 -3.97 35.98
CA SER A 17 -8.57 -2.72 35.96
C SER A 17 -8.91 -2.15 37.35
N LEU A 18 -8.54 -2.79 38.47
CA LEU A 18 -9.08 -2.42 39.80
C LEU A 18 -8.10 -1.71 40.77
N ARG A 19 -7.18 -0.86 40.29
CA ARG A 19 -6.18 -0.22 41.19
C ARG A 19 -6.57 1.13 41.78
N GLY A 20 -7.60 1.81 41.26
CA GLY A 20 -8.05 3.10 41.79
C GLY A 20 -9.08 3.01 42.92
N LEU A 21 -10.01 2.06 42.85
CA LEU A 21 -11.15 1.98 43.77
C LEU A 21 -10.84 1.28 45.10
N SER A 22 -9.87 0.36 45.13
CA SER A 22 -9.63 -0.48 46.32
C SER A 22 -9.04 0.28 47.51
N ILE A 23 -8.18 1.28 47.27
CA ILE A 23 -7.50 2.03 48.35
C ILE A 23 -8.47 2.95 49.10
N LYS A 24 -9.44 3.58 48.41
CA LYS A 24 -10.45 4.42 49.07
C LYS A 24 -11.36 3.60 49.99
N LYS A 25 -11.71 2.37 49.57
CA LYS A 25 -12.53 1.43 50.35
C LYS A 25 -11.79 0.87 51.58
N ALA A 26 -10.47 0.67 51.48
CA ALA A 26 -9.65 0.22 52.61
C ALA A 26 -9.39 1.32 53.68
N MET A 27 -9.67 2.59 53.38
CA MET A 27 -9.44 3.70 54.30
C MET A 27 -10.62 3.97 55.25
N THR A 28 -11.80 3.38 55.08
CA THR A 28 -13.00 3.76 55.85
C THR A 28 -12.97 3.35 57.33
N GLY A 29 -12.10 2.42 57.76
CA GLY A 29 -11.99 1.97 59.15
C GLY A 29 -10.69 2.30 59.89
N LEU A 30 -9.76 3.06 59.27
CA LEU A 30 -8.42 3.29 59.85
C LEU A 30 -8.35 4.59 60.67
N SER A 31 -7.65 4.53 61.81
CA SER A 31 -7.39 5.70 62.65
C SER A 31 -6.62 6.79 61.89
N GLY A 32 -6.80 8.06 62.29
CA GLY A 32 -6.25 9.22 61.56
C GLY A 32 -4.73 9.17 61.34
N ALA A 33 -3.99 8.58 62.29
CA ALA A 33 -2.54 8.40 62.19
C ALA A 33 -2.14 7.43 61.08
N TRP A 34 -2.86 6.30 60.94
CA TRP A 34 -2.60 5.30 59.90
C TRP A 34 -2.94 5.81 58.50
N LYS A 35 -4.01 6.61 58.37
CA LYS A 35 -4.36 7.29 57.10
C LYS A 35 -3.25 8.23 56.65
N LYS A 36 -2.65 9.02 57.56
CA LYS A 36 -1.52 9.91 57.24
C LYS A 36 -0.28 9.11 56.81
N LYS A 37 0.02 8.01 57.49
CA LYS A 37 1.16 7.14 57.16
C LYS A 37 1.02 6.52 55.77
N LEU A 38 -0.16 5.95 55.46
CA LEU A 38 -0.45 5.38 54.14
C LEU A 38 -0.39 6.42 53.02
N ARG A 39 -0.96 7.62 53.22
CA ARG A 39 -0.84 8.72 52.23
C ARG A 39 0.62 9.09 51.97
N LYS A 40 1.47 9.12 53.00
CA LYS A 40 2.90 9.44 52.87
C LYS A 40 3.65 8.34 52.11
N THR A 41 3.33 7.07 52.37
CA THR A 41 3.93 5.94 51.66
C THR A 41 3.51 5.89 50.20
N ASN A 42 2.22 6.12 49.90
CA ASN A 42 1.73 6.12 48.53
C ASN A 42 2.35 7.25 47.70
N LYS A 43 2.46 8.46 48.28
CA LYS A 43 3.19 9.56 47.64
C LYS A 43 4.66 9.22 47.37
N ARG A 44 5.33 8.45 48.25
CA ARG A 44 6.70 7.96 48.00
C ARG A 44 6.76 6.95 46.84
N ILE A 45 5.78 6.06 46.73
CA ILE A 45 5.70 5.07 45.65
C ILE A 45 5.46 5.76 44.30
N GLU A 46 4.52 6.70 44.22
CA GLU A 46 4.23 7.45 43.00
C GLU A 46 5.44 8.29 42.55
N ARG A 47 6.14 8.95 43.48
CA ARG A 47 7.40 9.66 43.17
C ARG A 47 8.47 8.72 42.61
N LYS A 48 8.65 7.53 43.18
CA LYS A 48 9.60 6.51 42.68
C LYS A 48 9.19 5.88 41.35
N LYS A 49 7.89 5.87 41.02
CA LYS A 49 7.37 5.35 39.76
C LYS A 49 7.54 6.37 38.64
N SER A 50 7.22 7.63 38.91
CA SER A 50 7.45 8.75 37.99
C SER A 50 8.93 8.91 37.62
N SER A 51 9.85 8.79 38.60
CA SER A 51 11.30 8.84 38.32
C SER A 51 11.78 7.68 37.44
N ARG A 52 11.22 6.47 37.60
CA ARG A 52 11.56 5.31 36.76
C ARG A 52 11.01 5.42 35.34
N ILE A 53 9.83 6.01 35.16
CA ILE A 53 9.24 6.26 33.83
C ILE A 53 10.06 7.32 33.09
N GLN A 54 10.48 8.39 33.78
CA GLN A 54 11.34 9.42 33.21
C GLN A 54 12.74 8.88 32.84
N GLN A 55 13.32 8.01 33.68
CA GLN A 55 14.60 7.36 33.36
C GLN A 55 14.51 6.38 32.17
N ARG A 56 13.40 5.64 32.00
CA ARG A 56 13.18 4.79 30.82
C ARG A 56 12.96 5.60 29.55
N GLY A 57 12.24 6.71 29.62
CA GLY A 57 12.06 7.62 28.48
C GLY A 57 13.39 8.20 27.98
N ILE A 58 14.26 8.65 28.89
CA ILE A 58 15.58 9.19 28.55
C ILE A 58 16.49 8.11 27.93
N MET A 59 16.40 6.86 28.41
CA MET A 59 17.16 5.73 27.85
C MET A 59 16.72 5.39 26.42
N VAL A 60 15.41 5.33 26.16
CA VAL A 60 14.85 5.10 24.81
C VAL A 60 15.25 6.21 23.85
N ILE A 61 15.21 7.49 24.29
CA ILE A 61 15.64 8.62 23.46
C ILE A 61 17.14 8.54 23.16
N LYS A 62 17.96 8.15 24.15
CA LYS A 62 19.40 7.99 23.94
C LYS A 62 19.70 6.87 22.93
N ASP A 63 19.03 5.73 23.03
CA ASP A 63 19.22 4.60 22.10
C ASP A 63 18.72 4.95 20.68
N MET A 64 17.64 5.72 20.56
CA MET A 64 17.11 6.19 19.27
C MET A 64 18.06 7.18 18.58
N VAL A 65 18.73 8.04 19.34
CA VAL A 65 19.73 8.98 18.81
C VAL A 65 21.02 8.24 18.40
N HIS A 66 21.44 7.23 19.15
CA HIS A 66 22.62 6.43 18.80
C HIS A 66 22.37 5.58 17.54
N ALA A 67 21.17 4.99 17.40
CA ALA A 67 20.79 4.25 16.18
C ALA A 67 20.75 5.16 14.93
N ARG A 68 20.26 6.41 15.07
CA ARG A 68 20.26 7.41 13.98
C ARG A 68 21.67 7.85 13.59
N LEU A 69 22.57 8.04 14.57
CA LEU A 69 23.98 8.38 14.32
C LEU A 69 24.73 7.26 13.60
N ILE A 70 24.48 6.00 13.97
CA ILE A 70 25.08 4.84 13.30
C ILE A 70 24.57 4.73 11.85
N ALA A 71 23.27 4.94 11.62
CA ALA A 71 22.70 4.93 10.28
C ALA A 71 23.28 6.03 9.38
N VAL A 72 23.47 7.26 9.91
CA VAL A 72 24.09 8.37 9.18
C VAL A 72 25.57 8.10 8.89
N LEU A 73 26.30 7.48 9.82
CA LEU A 73 27.70 7.11 9.59
C LEU A 73 27.85 6.00 8.55
N VAL A 74 26.97 5.00 8.55
CA VAL A 74 26.94 3.95 7.52
C VAL A 74 26.58 4.56 6.16
N PHE A 75 25.64 5.49 6.11
CA PHE A 75 25.27 6.22 4.89
C PHE A 75 26.41 7.09 4.35
N LEU A 76 27.15 7.79 5.22
CA LEU A 76 28.36 8.53 4.83
C LEU A 76 29.49 7.61 4.34
N LEU A 77 29.61 6.41 4.91
CA LEU A 77 30.60 5.42 4.47
C LEU A 77 30.25 4.86 3.09
N VAL A 78 28.97 4.69 2.78
CA VAL A 78 28.47 4.30 1.46
C VAL A 78 28.64 5.43 0.43
N LEU A 79 28.46 6.69 0.82
CA LEU A 79 28.72 7.85 -0.06
C LEU A 79 30.20 8.04 -0.37
N VAL A 80 31.10 7.77 0.58
CA VAL A 80 32.56 7.89 0.36
C VAL A 80 33.13 6.73 -0.46
N SER A 81 32.42 5.59 -0.54
CA SER A 81 32.81 4.43 -1.35
C SER A 81 32.13 4.36 -2.72
N GLY A 82 31.24 5.31 -3.04
CA GLY A 82 30.50 5.36 -4.31
C GLY A 82 30.72 6.64 -5.10
N TRP A 83 31.54 6.55 -6.15
CA TRP A 83 31.66 7.47 -7.30
C TRP A 83 32.43 8.79 -7.11
N GLY A 84 33.68 8.77 -7.56
CA GLY A 84 34.31 9.96 -8.14
C GLY A 84 33.86 10.15 -9.60
N ASN A 85 33.03 11.17 -9.85
CA ASN A 85 33.13 12.04 -11.04
C ASN A 85 32.11 13.21 -10.96
N PRO A 86 32.54 14.49 -10.83
CA PRO A 86 31.65 15.63 -10.89
C PRO A 86 31.74 16.31 -12.28
N GLY A 87 30.66 16.25 -13.05
CA GLY A 87 30.59 16.87 -14.37
C GLY A 87 29.25 17.56 -14.62
N TRP A 88 28.77 18.40 -13.71
CA TRP A 88 27.57 19.23 -13.90
C TRP A 88 27.66 20.52 -13.08
N LEU A 89 28.20 21.58 -13.69
CA LEU A 89 28.01 22.99 -13.31
C LEU A 89 28.25 23.83 -14.56
N GLY A 90 27.18 24.09 -15.30
CA GLY A 90 27.19 24.93 -16.50
C GLY A 90 25.76 25.34 -16.84
N GLY A 91 25.30 26.44 -16.26
CA GLY A 91 24.03 27.07 -16.62
C GLY A 91 24.19 27.92 -17.88
N HIS A 92 23.17 27.89 -18.74
CA HIS A 92 22.93 28.93 -19.74
C HIS A 92 21.57 29.57 -19.48
N LEU A 93 21.60 30.85 -19.09
CA LEU A 93 20.45 31.75 -19.05
C LEU A 93 20.13 32.17 -20.48
N GLN A 94 18.96 31.78 -20.99
CA GLN A 94 18.35 32.36 -22.18
C GLN A 94 17.25 33.34 -21.74
N SER A 95 17.29 34.55 -22.28
CA SER A 95 16.35 35.67 -22.06
C SER A 95 14.91 35.37 -22.51
N PRO A 96 13.88 36.02 -21.93
CA PRO A 96 12.49 35.61 -22.09
C PRO A 96 11.88 36.08 -23.42
N ALA A 97 11.08 35.19 -24.02
CA ALA A 97 10.52 35.26 -25.38
C ALA A 97 9.15 35.98 -25.48
N TRP A 98 8.91 37.01 -24.67
CA TRP A 98 7.58 37.65 -24.54
C TRP A 98 7.26 38.69 -25.64
N ALA A 99 8.07 38.79 -26.70
CA ALA A 99 7.95 39.86 -27.71
C ALA A 99 7.56 39.38 -29.12
N ALA A 100 7.05 38.15 -29.26
CA ALA A 100 6.68 37.58 -30.56
C ALA A 100 5.34 36.81 -30.55
N GLU A 101 4.53 36.97 -29.50
CA GLU A 101 3.47 36.01 -29.14
C GLU A 101 2.06 36.36 -29.67
N GLU A 102 1.83 37.56 -30.22
CA GLU A 102 0.45 38.03 -30.50
C GLU A 102 -0.13 37.64 -31.87
N GLU A 103 0.68 37.35 -32.90
CA GLU A 103 0.14 36.98 -34.23
C GLU A 103 0.18 35.47 -34.55
N MET A 104 0.87 34.67 -33.74
CA MET A 104 0.91 33.19 -33.89
C MET A 104 -0.15 32.46 -33.05
N ALA A 105 -0.81 33.17 -32.13
CA ALA A 105 -1.75 32.57 -31.20
C ALA A 105 -3.00 32.04 -31.91
N ASP A 106 -3.45 32.68 -32.99
CA ASP A 106 -4.72 32.32 -33.64
C ASP A 106 -4.58 31.08 -34.52
N ASP A 107 -3.51 30.95 -35.31
CA ASP A 107 -3.27 29.76 -36.15
C ASP A 107 -2.81 28.55 -35.30
N ALA A 108 -1.99 28.76 -34.25
CA ALA A 108 -1.57 27.68 -33.36
C ALA A 108 -2.72 27.16 -32.48
N PHE A 109 -3.65 28.04 -32.08
CA PHE A 109 -4.86 27.63 -31.36
C PHE A 109 -5.84 26.86 -32.26
N LEU A 110 -5.90 27.19 -33.56
CA LEU A 110 -6.69 26.45 -34.54
C LEU A 110 -6.06 25.10 -34.90
N ASP A 111 -4.73 25.01 -35.02
CA ASP A 111 -4.02 23.73 -35.15
C ASP A 111 -4.13 22.86 -33.88
N GLU A 112 -4.17 23.49 -32.70
CA GLU A 112 -4.44 22.78 -31.45
C GLU A 112 -5.90 22.32 -31.36
N LEU A 113 -6.87 23.08 -31.88
CA LEU A 113 -8.27 22.64 -32.00
C LEU A 113 -8.48 21.53 -33.03
N ASP A 114 -7.83 21.59 -34.20
CA ASP A 114 -7.88 20.52 -35.22
C ASP A 114 -7.17 19.25 -34.72
N GLY A 115 -6.15 19.39 -33.86
CA GLY A 115 -5.48 18.28 -33.18
C GLY A 115 -6.25 17.68 -31.99
N LEU A 116 -7.27 18.36 -31.48
CA LEU A 116 -8.14 17.86 -30.41
C LEU A 116 -9.23 16.92 -30.94
N ASP A 117 -9.69 17.12 -32.18
CA ASP A 117 -10.67 16.23 -32.82
C ASP A 117 -10.05 14.90 -33.30
N GLU A 118 -8.73 14.86 -33.60
CA GLU A 118 -8.03 13.62 -33.96
C GLU A 118 -7.57 12.76 -32.76
N GLN A 119 -7.60 13.27 -31.53
CA GLN A 119 -7.17 12.54 -30.32
C GLN A 119 -8.27 11.79 -29.57
N GLU A 120 -9.52 11.80 -30.06
CA GLU A 120 -10.59 10.92 -29.61
C GLU A 120 -10.84 9.74 -30.57
N SER A 121 -9.80 9.19 -31.19
CA SER A 121 -9.87 7.77 -31.56
C SER A 121 -9.88 6.96 -30.25
N GLY A 122 -11.05 6.87 -29.60
CA GLY A 122 -11.28 6.00 -28.47
C GLY A 122 -10.69 4.65 -28.81
N ILE A 123 -9.73 4.19 -28.02
CA ILE A 123 -8.93 3.01 -28.32
C ILE A 123 -9.88 1.83 -28.49
N GLU A 124 -10.21 1.53 -29.74
CA GLU A 124 -11.21 0.53 -30.05
C GLU A 124 -10.54 -0.84 -29.95
N VAL A 125 -10.64 -1.45 -28.77
CA VAL A 125 -10.19 -2.82 -28.58
C VAL A 125 -11.25 -3.73 -29.15
N SER A 126 -10.83 -4.58 -30.07
CA SER A 126 -11.69 -5.59 -30.67
C SER A 126 -12.31 -6.47 -29.58
N ASP A 127 -13.64 -6.45 -29.49
CA ASP A 127 -14.45 -7.26 -28.57
C ASP A 127 -15.41 -8.17 -29.36
N PRO A 128 -14.92 -9.24 -30.02
CA PRO A 128 -15.76 -10.16 -30.78
C PRO A 128 -16.71 -10.98 -29.90
N LEU A 129 -16.47 -11.01 -28.59
CA LEU A 129 -17.22 -11.81 -27.61
C LEU A 129 -18.00 -10.94 -26.62
N GLU A 130 -18.37 -9.72 -27.04
CA GLU A 130 -19.16 -8.79 -26.26
C GLU A 130 -20.36 -9.43 -25.51
N PRO A 131 -21.22 -10.28 -26.12
CA PRO A 131 -22.34 -10.86 -25.40
C PRO A 131 -21.92 -11.78 -24.24
N VAL A 132 -20.80 -12.49 -24.38
CA VAL A 132 -20.25 -13.35 -23.33
C VAL A 132 -19.60 -12.49 -22.24
N ASN A 133 -18.87 -11.45 -22.64
CA ASN A 133 -18.22 -10.53 -21.72
C ASN A 133 -19.24 -9.73 -20.89
N ARG A 134 -20.35 -9.30 -21.49
CA ARG A 134 -21.48 -8.67 -20.78
C ARG A 134 -22.13 -9.63 -19.79
N PHE A 135 -22.28 -10.90 -20.14
CA PHE A 135 -22.79 -11.91 -19.20
C PHE A 135 -21.89 -12.05 -17.97
N PHE A 136 -20.57 -12.19 -18.16
CA PHE A 136 -19.63 -12.26 -17.04
C PHE A 136 -19.54 -10.95 -16.26
N PHE A 137 -19.66 -9.80 -16.92
CA PHE A 137 -19.77 -8.51 -16.26
C PHE A 137 -20.97 -8.48 -15.31
N HIS A 138 -22.16 -8.87 -15.76
CA HIS A 138 -23.35 -8.92 -14.91
C HIS A 138 -23.22 -9.96 -13.78
N PHE A 139 -22.53 -11.07 -14.02
CA PHE A 139 -22.21 -12.04 -12.96
C PHE A 139 -21.31 -11.42 -11.89
N ASN A 140 -20.24 -10.74 -12.30
CA ASN A 140 -19.30 -10.07 -11.40
C ASN A 140 -19.96 -8.91 -10.63
N ASP A 141 -20.81 -8.14 -11.29
CA ASP A 141 -21.59 -7.05 -10.68
C ASP A 141 -22.50 -7.59 -9.58
N LYS A 142 -23.27 -8.66 -9.85
CA LYS A 142 -24.09 -9.32 -8.83
C LYS A 142 -23.25 -9.88 -7.69
N LEU A 143 -22.12 -10.53 -8.00
CA LEU A 143 -21.20 -11.06 -7.00
C LEU A 143 -20.66 -9.95 -6.08
N TYR A 144 -20.36 -8.78 -6.65
CA TYR A 144 -19.95 -7.61 -5.88
C TYR A 144 -21.02 -7.22 -4.87
N PHE A 145 -22.26 -7.00 -5.32
CA PHE A 145 -23.34 -6.53 -4.45
C PHE A 145 -23.79 -7.57 -3.42
N TRP A 146 -23.78 -8.86 -3.77
CA TRP A 146 -24.36 -9.92 -2.94
C TRP A 146 -23.38 -10.58 -1.99
N ALA A 147 -22.10 -10.68 -2.37
CA ALA A 147 -21.09 -11.37 -1.58
C ALA A 147 -19.98 -10.41 -1.13
N LEU A 148 -19.32 -9.74 -2.08
CA LEU A 148 -18.09 -9.01 -1.77
C LEU A 148 -18.34 -7.77 -0.91
N LYS A 149 -19.35 -6.97 -1.24
CA LYS A 149 -19.74 -5.76 -0.51
C LYS A 149 -20.17 -6.05 0.94
N PRO A 150 -21.11 -6.97 1.22
CA PRO A 150 -21.47 -7.27 2.61
C PRO A 150 -20.29 -7.88 3.38
N ALA A 151 -19.47 -8.73 2.76
CA ALA A 151 -18.27 -9.28 3.39
C ALA A 151 -17.26 -8.17 3.73
N ALA A 152 -16.99 -7.25 2.80
CA ALA A 152 -16.10 -6.11 2.99
C ALA A 152 -16.61 -5.14 4.08
N ARG A 153 -17.92 -4.90 4.15
CA ARG A 153 -18.54 -4.11 5.22
C ARG A 153 -18.41 -4.77 6.59
N ALA A 154 -18.69 -6.08 6.68
CA ALA A 154 -18.53 -6.83 7.91
C ALA A 154 -17.06 -6.84 8.36
N TYR A 155 -16.14 -7.07 7.42
CA TYR A 155 -14.71 -7.05 7.65
C TYR A 155 -14.22 -5.68 8.15
N GLY A 156 -14.66 -4.59 7.50
CA GLY A 156 -14.36 -3.22 7.92
C GLY A 156 -14.99 -2.81 9.25
N ALA A 157 -16.09 -3.46 9.66
CA ALA A 157 -16.69 -3.26 10.98
C ALA A 157 -15.91 -3.98 12.10
N VAL A 158 -15.26 -5.11 11.78
CA VAL A 158 -14.46 -5.90 12.74
C VAL A 158 -13.05 -5.34 12.88
N LEU A 159 -12.41 -4.98 11.77
CA LEU A 159 -11.02 -4.52 11.74
C LEU A 159 -10.93 -3.02 11.42
N PRO A 160 -10.21 -2.22 12.24
CA PRO A 160 -10.04 -0.81 11.97
C PRO A 160 -9.15 -0.61 10.74
N GLN A 161 -9.25 0.57 10.14
CA GLN A 161 -8.63 0.90 8.87
C GLN A 161 -7.10 0.66 8.86
N ASP A 162 -6.41 0.98 9.96
CA ASP A 162 -4.95 0.82 10.06
C ASP A 162 -4.50 -0.64 9.84
N PHE A 163 -5.18 -1.62 10.46
CA PHE A 163 -4.83 -3.03 10.26
C PHE A 163 -5.10 -3.50 8.83
N ARG A 164 -6.16 -2.97 8.19
CA ARG A 164 -6.52 -3.31 6.81
C ARG A 164 -5.49 -2.77 5.81
N ILE A 165 -4.95 -1.59 6.08
CA ILE A 165 -3.82 -1.02 5.34
C ILE A 165 -2.58 -1.88 5.56
N CYS A 166 -2.28 -2.30 6.79
CA CYS A 166 -1.13 -3.16 7.07
C CYS A 166 -1.19 -4.49 6.30
N ILE A 167 -2.37 -5.12 6.25
CA ILE A 167 -2.58 -6.37 5.50
C ILE A 167 -2.37 -6.13 4.00
N ARG A 168 -2.94 -5.05 3.46
CA ARG A 168 -2.73 -4.65 2.06
C ARG A 168 -1.24 -4.49 1.75
N ASN A 169 -0.51 -3.77 2.59
CA ASN A 169 0.93 -3.55 2.42
C ASN A 169 1.72 -4.87 2.45
N ALA A 170 1.37 -5.80 3.34
CA ALA A 170 2.02 -7.10 3.41
C ALA A 170 1.83 -7.91 2.11
N PHE A 171 0.62 -7.93 1.55
CA PHE A 171 0.37 -8.55 0.24
C PHE A 171 1.13 -7.85 -0.89
N HIS A 172 1.20 -6.51 -0.89
CA HIS A 172 2.01 -5.80 -1.88
C HIS A 172 3.50 -6.15 -1.76
N ASN A 173 4.04 -6.28 -0.55
CA ASN A 173 5.42 -6.69 -0.32
C ASN A 173 5.68 -8.13 -0.80
N LEU A 174 4.70 -9.04 -0.62
CA LEU A 174 4.79 -10.42 -1.10
C LEU A 174 4.85 -10.52 -2.64
N LEU A 175 4.19 -9.59 -3.34
CA LEU A 175 4.20 -9.47 -4.80
C LEU A 175 5.46 -8.78 -5.36
N PHE A 176 6.46 -8.48 -4.51
CA PHE A 176 7.75 -7.92 -4.93
C PHE A 176 8.45 -8.71 -6.06
N PRO A 177 8.57 -10.05 -6.02
CA PRO A 177 9.33 -10.78 -7.03
C PRO A 177 8.79 -10.58 -8.44
N VAL A 178 7.46 -10.53 -8.58
CA VAL A 178 6.77 -10.28 -9.85
C VAL A 178 7.18 -8.92 -10.41
N ARG A 179 7.07 -7.85 -9.61
CA ARG A 179 7.40 -6.50 -10.05
C ARG A 179 8.89 -6.33 -10.33
N PHE A 180 9.76 -6.95 -9.53
CA PHE A 180 11.20 -6.90 -9.72
C PHE A 180 11.61 -7.54 -11.05
N VAL A 181 11.16 -8.77 -11.32
CA VAL A 181 11.48 -9.49 -12.56
C VAL A 181 10.96 -8.71 -13.77
N ASN A 182 9.73 -8.19 -13.72
CA ASN A 182 9.16 -7.42 -14.81
C ASN A 182 9.91 -6.11 -15.09
N ASN A 183 10.35 -5.38 -14.04
CA ASN A 183 11.21 -4.22 -14.23
C ASN A 183 12.53 -4.57 -14.93
N VAL A 184 13.15 -5.71 -14.56
CA VAL A 184 14.38 -6.20 -15.20
C VAL A 184 14.13 -6.60 -16.65
N LEU A 185 13.03 -7.30 -16.94
CA LEU A 185 12.66 -7.71 -18.30
C LEU A 185 12.36 -6.53 -19.22
N GLN A 186 11.89 -5.41 -18.67
CA GLN A 186 11.68 -4.16 -19.41
C GLN A 186 12.97 -3.30 -19.51
N GLY A 187 14.08 -3.74 -18.91
CA GLY A 187 15.37 -3.02 -18.93
C GLY A 187 15.47 -1.87 -17.92
N LYS A 188 14.53 -1.75 -16.98
CA LYS A 188 14.44 -0.62 -16.03
C LYS A 188 15.21 -0.90 -14.74
N PHE A 189 16.53 -0.90 -14.82
CA PHE A 189 17.38 -1.21 -13.66
C PHE A 189 17.21 -0.25 -12.47
N LYS A 190 16.95 1.04 -12.73
CA LYS A 190 16.66 2.01 -11.67
C LYS A 190 15.40 1.64 -10.90
N ASN A 191 14.30 1.35 -11.60
CA ASN A 191 13.05 0.98 -10.96
C ASN A 191 13.15 -0.38 -10.25
N ALA A 192 13.86 -1.35 -10.84
CA ALA A 192 14.16 -2.61 -10.17
C ALA A 192 14.94 -2.40 -8.85
N GLY A 193 15.92 -1.48 -8.84
CA GLY A 193 16.68 -1.11 -7.65
C GLY A 193 15.82 -0.42 -6.58
N ILE A 194 14.90 0.46 -7.00
CA ILE A 194 13.93 1.10 -6.10
C ILE A 194 13.03 0.03 -5.48
N GLU A 195 12.48 -0.88 -6.28
CA GLU A 195 11.57 -1.93 -5.82
C GLU A 195 12.29 -2.90 -4.86
N ALA A 196 13.55 -3.24 -5.14
CA ALA A 196 14.39 -4.05 -4.25
C ALA A 196 14.68 -3.34 -2.92
N SER A 197 14.95 -2.02 -2.98
CA SER A 197 15.15 -1.20 -1.79
C SER A 197 13.88 -1.14 -0.95
N ARG A 198 12.72 -0.94 -1.58
CA ARG A 198 11.40 -0.97 -0.93
C ARG A 198 11.17 -2.30 -0.22
N PHE A 199 11.44 -3.43 -0.88
CA PHE A 199 11.30 -4.75 -0.26
C PHE A 199 12.19 -4.94 0.96
N VAL A 200 13.47 -4.55 0.88
CA VAL A 200 14.40 -4.67 2.01
C VAL A 200 13.95 -3.77 3.17
N ILE A 201 13.60 -2.51 2.89
CA ILE A 201 13.18 -1.54 3.91
C ILE A 201 11.86 -1.96 4.56
N ASN A 202 10.86 -2.36 3.76
CA ASN A 202 9.55 -2.76 4.27
C ASN A 202 9.61 -4.11 5.02
N THR A 203 10.48 -5.02 4.59
CA THR A 203 10.68 -6.30 5.31
C THR A 203 11.43 -6.09 6.64
N THR A 204 12.42 -5.20 6.68
CA THR A 204 13.23 -4.95 7.90
C THR A 204 12.58 -3.96 8.86
N ALA A 205 12.35 -2.73 8.42
CA ALA A 205 11.78 -1.65 9.22
C ALA A 205 10.24 -1.68 9.26
N GLY A 206 9.60 -2.20 8.22
CA GLY A 206 8.14 -2.32 8.12
C GLY A 206 7.57 -3.60 8.75
N VAL A 207 8.35 -4.34 9.53
CA VAL A 207 7.92 -5.60 10.19
C VAL A 207 7.40 -6.59 9.15
N ALA A 208 8.27 -7.14 8.30
CA ALA A 208 7.90 -8.08 7.23
C ALA A 208 6.91 -7.53 6.16
N GLY A 209 6.80 -6.21 6.03
CA GLY A 209 5.98 -5.55 5.01
C GLY A 209 4.59 -5.09 5.49
N PHE A 210 4.26 -5.20 6.78
CA PHE A 210 3.03 -4.60 7.31
C PHE A 210 3.05 -3.07 7.24
N GLY A 211 4.19 -2.44 7.50
CA GLY A 211 4.41 -1.01 7.29
C GLY A 211 5.04 -0.73 5.93
N ASP A 212 4.82 0.50 5.40
CA ASP A 212 5.50 1.01 4.21
C ASP A 212 6.44 2.20 4.54
N PRO A 213 7.47 2.02 5.39
CA PRO A 213 8.44 3.08 5.68
C PRO A 213 9.21 3.52 4.43
N ALA A 214 9.32 2.66 3.40
CA ALA A 214 9.97 3.04 2.14
C ALA A 214 9.23 4.18 1.43
N LYS A 215 7.89 4.17 1.44
CA LYS A 215 7.09 5.28 0.94
C LYS A 215 7.09 6.46 1.91
N ASP A 216 6.77 6.22 3.18
CA ASP A 216 6.46 7.31 4.13
C ASP A 216 7.69 8.12 4.56
N VAL A 217 8.89 7.53 4.52
CA VAL A 217 10.13 8.16 5.02
C VAL A 217 11.10 8.48 3.89
N PHE A 218 11.20 7.61 2.88
CA PHE A 218 12.19 7.72 1.82
C PHE A 218 11.61 8.16 0.48
N ASP A 219 10.29 8.39 0.41
CA ASP A 219 9.57 8.85 -0.77
C ASP A 219 9.82 7.98 -2.02
N LEU A 220 10.03 6.68 -1.79
CA LEU A 220 10.23 5.72 -2.87
C LEU A 220 8.86 5.33 -3.40
N GLU A 221 8.42 5.93 -4.51
CA GLU A 221 7.16 5.56 -5.13
C GLU A 221 7.18 4.11 -5.65
N ILE A 222 6.06 3.41 -5.48
CA ILE A 222 5.89 2.06 -6.03
C ILE A 222 5.54 2.15 -7.52
N LYS A 223 6.21 1.35 -8.33
CA LYS A 223 5.89 1.17 -9.74
C LYS A 223 5.37 -0.24 -9.96
N GLU A 224 4.06 -0.35 -10.15
CA GLU A 224 3.39 -1.63 -10.38
C GLU A 224 3.65 -2.11 -11.80
N GLU A 225 4.48 -3.13 -11.93
CA GLU A 225 4.85 -3.77 -13.19
C GLU A 225 4.43 -5.24 -13.18
N ASP A 226 3.88 -5.70 -14.30
CA ASP A 226 3.38 -7.06 -14.51
C ASP A 226 3.79 -7.57 -15.90
N LEU A 227 3.69 -8.88 -16.15
CA LEU A 227 4.11 -9.45 -17.43
C LEU A 227 3.24 -8.96 -18.60
N GLY A 228 1.98 -8.60 -18.35
CA GLY A 228 1.13 -7.97 -19.36
C GLY A 228 1.70 -6.64 -19.84
N GLN A 229 2.17 -5.80 -18.92
CA GLN A 229 2.86 -4.54 -19.23
C GLN A 229 4.19 -4.80 -19.92
N THR A 230 4.96 -5.81 -19.48
CA THR A 230 6.21 -6.20 -20.12
C THR A 230 5.98 -6.57 -21.58
N PHE A 231 4.98 -7.41 -21.89
CA PHE A 231 4.62 -7.74 -23.27
C PHE A 231 4.19 -6.49 -24.07
N GLY A 232 3.43 -5.59 -23.45
CA GLY A 232 3.05 -4.31 -24.06
C GLY A 232 4.26 -3.42 -24.37
N TYR A 233 5.26 -3.40 -23.49
CA TYR A 233 6.52 -2.69 -23.67
C TYR A 233 7.31 -3.22 -24.88
N TRP A 234 7.29 -4.54 -25.11
CA TRP A 234 7.89 -5.20 -26.28
C TRP A 234 7.03 -5.09 -27.56
N GLY A 235 5.93 -4.33 -27.54
CA GLY A 235 5.10 -4.08 -28.71
C GLY A 235 4.02 -5.13 -28.98
N ILE A 236 3.77 -6.05 -28.04
CA ILE A 236 2.63 -6.99 -28.15
C ILE A 236 1.34 -6.22 -27.86
N GLY A 237 0.46 -6.18 -28.86
CA GLY A 237 -0.86 -5.54 -28.75
C GLY A 237 -1.76 -6.19 -27.69
N ASN A 238 -2.82 -5.49 -27.29
CA ASN A 238 -3.78 -5.99 -26.29
C ASN A 238 -4.47 -7.29 -26.77
N GLY A 239 -4.70 -7.44 -28.08
CA GLY A 239 -5.47 -8.55 -28.63
C GLY A 239 -6.95 -8.39 -28.32
N ILE A 240 -7.65 -9.52 -28.14
CA ILE A 240 -9.08 -9.55 -27.83
C ILE A 240 -9.31 -9.21 -26.35
N TYR A 241 -10.37 -8.44 -26.09
CA TYR A 241 -10.85 -8.16 -24.74
C TYR A 241 -11.72 -9.32 -24.20
N PHE A 242 -11.52 -9.65 -22.91
CA PHE A 242 -12.30 -10.66 -22.21
C PHE A 242 -12.63 -10.20 -20.78
N CYS A 243 -13.83 -10.51 -20.30
CA CYS A 243 -14.20 -10.32 -18.91
C CYS A 243 -14.20 -11.68 -18.20
N TRP A 244 -13.23 -11.92 -17.33
CA TRP A 244 -13.14 -13.15 -16.55
C TRP A 244 -14.14 -13.13 -15.38
N PRO A 245 -14.78 -14.27 -15.07
CA PRO A 245 -15.57 -14.38 -13.85
C PRO A 245 -14.64 -14.19 -12.63
N VAL A 246 -15.10 -13.42 -11.65
CA VAL A 246 -14.41 -13.04 -10.40
C VAL A 246 -13.19 -12.11 -10.60
N LEU A 247 -12.33 -12.39 -11.57
CA LEU A 247 -11.10 -11.61 -11.83
C LEU A 247 -11.37 -10.26 -12.51
N GLY A 248 -12.43 -10.17 -13.32
CA GLY A 248 -12.86 -8.92 -13.95
C GLY A 248 -12.28 -8.69 -15.37
N PRO A 249 -12.16 -7.42 -15.82
CA PRO A 249 -11.74 -7.08 -17.18
C PRO A 249 -10.28 -7.46 -17.44
N SER A 250 -10.00 -8.02 -18.61
CA SER A 250 -8.65 -8.46 -19.02
C SER A 250 -8.52 -8.47 -20.55
N THR A 251 -7.28 -8.53 -21.03
CA THR A 251 -6.99 -8.74 -22.46
C THR A 251 -6.30 -10.08 -22.67
N MET A 252 -6.23 -10.56 -23.91
CA MET A 252 -5.51 -11.80 -24.22
C MET A 252 -4.05 -11.72 -23.75
N ARG A 253 -3.38 -10.60 -24.01
CA ARG A 253 -2.01 -10.35 -23.54
C ARG A 253 -1.92 -10.34 -22.01
N ASP A 254 -2.79 -9.59 -21.35
CA ASP A 254 -2.75 -9.47 -19.89
C ASP A 254 -3.10 -10.80 -19.20
N THR A 255 -3.96 -11.63 -19.81
CA THR A 255 -4.29 -12.97 -19.31
C THR A 255 -3.06 -13.88 -19.35
N VAL A 256 -2.34 -13.91 -20.48
CA VAL A 256 -1.08 -14.68 -20.58
C VAL A 256 -0.05 -14.14 -19.59
N GLY A 257 0.01 -12.82 -19.42
CA GLY A 257 0.84 -12.17 -18.39
C GLY A 257 0.49 -12.63 -16.98
N LEU A 258 -0.80 -12.63 -16.63
CA LEU A 258 -1.30 -13.07 -15.32
C LEU A 258 -0.90 -14.53 -15.02
N PHE A 259 -1.01 -15.42 -16.01
CA PHE A 259 -0.55 -16.81 -15.87
C PHE A 259 0.95 -16.89 -15.63
N GLY A 260 1.76 -16.11 -16.35
CA GLY A 260 3.20 -16.04 -16.13
C GLY A 260 3.56 -15.48 -14.76
N ASP A 261 2.87 -14.43 -14.32
CA ASP A 261 3.11 -13.76 -13.03
C ASP A 261 2.73 -14.67 -11.87
N SER A 262 1.72 -15.54 -12.04
CA SER A 262 1.34 -16.55 -11.05
C SER A 262 2.53 -17.44 -10.66
N TYR A 263 3.38 -17.84 -11.62
CA TYR A 263 4.59 -18.63 -11.36
C TYR A 263 5.70 -17.87 -10.63
N LEU A 264 5.69 -16.54 -10.67
CA LEU A 264 6.67 -15.70 -9.96
C LEU A 264 6.13 -15.26 -8.59
N SER A 265 4.81 -15.31 -8.41
CA SER A 265 4.15 -14.88 -7.18
C SER A 265 4.10 -16.03 -6.15
N PRO A 266 4.50 -15.77 -4.89
CA PRO A 266 4.30 -16.75 -3.82
C PRO A 266 2.82 -17.12 -3.63
N LEU A 267 1.91 -16.17 -3.88
CA LEU A 267 0.47 -16.40 -3.83
C LEU A 267 0.00 -17.41 -4.88
N GLY A 268 0.54 -17.34 -6.10
CA GLY A 268 0.25 -18.30 -7.17
C GLY A 268 0.77 -19.70 -6.86
N TRP A 269 1.91 -19.82 -6.15
CA TRP A 269 2.40 -21.11 -5.67
C TRP A 269 1.45 -21.75 -4.67
N VAL A 270 0.92 -20.97 -3.73
CA VAL A 270 -0.09 -21.47 -2.77
C VAL A 270 -1.33 -21.93 -3.51
N MET A 271 -1.85 -21.15 -4.47
CA MET A 271 -2.98 -21.57 -5.30
C MET A 271 -2.72 -22.87 -6.06
N GLN A 272 -1.50 -23.11 -6.52
CA GLN A 272 -1.14 -24.32 -7.25
C GLN A 272 -0.95 -25.53 -6.33
N SER A 273 -0.45 -25.32 -5.11
CA SER A 273 -0.28 -26.40 -4.13
C SER A 273 -1.58 -26.80 -3.45
N ASP A 274 -2.38 -25.81 -3.07
CA ASP A 274 -3.66 -25.98 -2.40
C ASP A 274 -4.64 -24.90 -2.89
N LEU A 275 -5.59 -25.34 -3.71
CA LEU A 275 -6.55 -24.45 -4.33
C LEU A 275 -7.43 -23.76 -3.27
N ASP A 276 -7.79 -24.44 -2.18
CA ASP A 276 -8.70 -23.92 -1.18
C ASP A 276 -8.02 -22.79 -0.38
N ASP A 277 -6.78 -23.01 0.05
CA ASP A 277 -5.99 -21.99 0.75
C ASP A 277 -5.67 -20.80 -0.17
N GLY A 278 -5.34 -21.07 -1.43
CA GLY A 278 -5.09 -20.05 -2.43
C GLY A 278 -6.31 -19.16 -2.69
N LEU A 279 -7.48 -19.76 -2.84
CA LEU A 279 -8.75 -19.04 -3.02
C LEU A 279 -9.13 -18.26 -1.77
N ALA A 280 -8.89 -18.82 -0.58
CA ALA A 280 -9.14 -18.14 0.68
C ALA A 280 -8.24 -16.90 0.85
N LEU A 281 -6.96 -16.99 0.50
CA LEU A 281 -6.03 -15.86 0.55
C LEU A 281 -6.37 -14.78 -0.47
N SER A 282 -6.61 -15.17 -1.73
CA SER A 282 -7.00 -14.24 -2.79
C SER A 282 -8.33 -13.55 -2.48
N GLY A 283 -9.33 -14.32 -2.04
CA GLY A 283 -10.62 -13.79 -1.59
C GLY A 283 -10.49 -12.86 -0.38
N GLY A 284 -9.65 -13.22 0.59
CA GLY A 284 -9.33 -12.38 1.76
C GLY A 284 -8.66 -11.06 1.37
N GLN A 285 -7.71 -11.10 0.43
CA GLN A 285 -7.08 -9.91 -0.12
C GLN A 285 -8.11 -9.03 -0.84
N GLN A 286 -8.99 -9.61 -1.65
CA GLN A 286 -10.02 -8.89 -2.38
C GLN A 286 -11.05 -8.23 -1.43
N VAL A 287 -11.47 -8.94 -0.38
CA VAL A 287 -12.34 -8.40 0.68
C VAL A 287 -11.65 -7.25 1.40
N ASN A 288 -10.38 -7.42 1.78
CA ASN A 288 -9.60 -6.37 2.44
C ASN A 288 -9.48 -5.12 1.58
N ASN A 289 -9.12 -5.28 0.30
CA ASN A 289 -9.00 -4.16 -0.64
C ASN A 289 -10.34 -3.46 -0.84
N THR A 290 -11.41 -4.23 -1.12
CA THR A 290 -12.76 -3.69 -1.31
C THR A 290 -13.24 -2.90 -0.09
N SER A 291 -12.87 -3.35 1.12
CA SER A 291 -13.26 -2.67 2.35
C SER A 291 -12.68 -1.25 2.50
N LEU A 292 -11.60 -0.93 1.78
CA LEU A 292 -10.94 0.38 1.79
C LEU A 292 -11.52 1.35 0.74
N VAL A 293 -12.21 0.83 -0.27
CA VAL A 293 -12.75 1.56 -1.43
C VAL A 293 -14.25 1.33 -1.61
N ILE A 294 -14.97 1.09 -0.51
CA ILE A 294 -16.41 0.85 -0.55
C ILE A 294 -17.11 2.09 -1.11
N GLY A 295 -17.84 1.92 -2.20
CA GLY A 295 -18.64 2.98 -2.84
C GLY A 295 -18.05 3.49 -4.16
N ASP A 296 -16.75 3.34 -4.39
CA ASP A 296 -16.11 3.83 -5.62
C ASP A 296 -16.68 3.14 -6.86
N TYR A 297 -16.87 1.81 -6.78
CA TYR A 297 -17.51 1.04 -7.85
C TYR A 297 -18.96 1.47 -8.10
N GLU A 298 -19.72 1.75 -7.04
CA GLU A 298 -21.12 2.19 -7.16
C GLU A 298 -21.24 3.57 -7.78
N ALA A 299 -20.36 4.49 -7.37
CA ALA A 299 -20.28 5.82 -7.94
C ALA A 299 -19.95 5.74 -9.44
N PHE A 300 -19.00 4.89 -9.82
CA PHE A 300 -18.65 4.63 -11.22
C PHE A 300 -19.83 4.06 -12.02
N LEU A 301 -20.55 3.07 -11.48
CA LEU A 301 -21.73 2.50 -12.14
C LEU A 301 -22.85 3.53 -12.32
N GLN A 302 -23.05 4.43 -11.35
CA GLN A 302 -24.09 5.46 -11.40
C GLN A 302 -23.77 6.61 -12.34
N SER A 303 -22.50 6.93 -12.55
CA SER A 303 -22.07 7.99 -13.47
C SER A 303 -22.01 7.52 -14.93
N SER A 304 -22.04 6.22 -15.19
CA SER A 304 -21.83 5.65 -16.52
C SER A 304 -23.16 5.38 -17.23
N PHE A 305 -23.26 5.76 -18.50
CA PHE A 305 -24.44 5.47 -19.33
C PHE A 305 -24.54 3.98 -19.68
N ASP A 306 -23.45 3.38 -20.16
CA ASP A 306 -23.28 1.92 -20.28
C ASP A 306 -22.11 1.48 -19.39
N PRO A 307 -22.39 0.94 -18.20
CA PRO A 307 -21.34 0.55 -17.26
C PRO A 307 -20.34 -0.48 -17.79
N TYR A 308 -20.76 -1.35 -18.71
CA TYR A 308 -19.87 -2.34 -19.30
C TYR A 308 -18.85 -1.69 -20.24
N ILE A 309 -19.34 -0.87 -21.18
CA ILE A 309 -18.48 -0.16 -22.14
C ILE A 309 -17.55 0.79 -21.39
N SER A 310 -18.08 1.58 -20.45
CA SER A 310 -17.27 2.49 -19.64
C SER A 310 -16.18 1.75 -18.86
N LEU A 311 -16.48 0.57 -18.28
CA LEU A 311 -15.48 -0.20 -17.55
C LEU A 311 -14.39 -0.76 -18.49
N ARG A 312 -14.79 -1.29 -19.65
CA ARG A 312 -13.86 -1.79 -20.67
C ARG A 312 -12.92 -0.69 -21.13
N ASP A 313 -13.47 0.46 -21.51
CA ASP A 313 -12.68 1.56 -22.06
C ASP A 313 -11.76 2.15 -20.99
N ALA A 314 -12.25 2.31 -19.75
CA ALA A 314 -11.42 2.71 -18.60
C ALA A 314 -10.29 1.71 -18.33
N TYR A 315 -10.56 0.39 -18.40
CA TYR A 315 -9.54 -0.64 -18.25
C TYR A 315 -8.44 -0.51 -19.33
N ILE A 316 -8.83 -0.38 -20.61
CA ILE A 316 -7.87 -0.25 -21.71
C ILE A 316 -7.04 1.02 -21.58
N GLN A 317 -7.67 2.16 -21.29
CA GLN A 317 -6.97 3.43 -21.06
C GLN A 317 -5.98 3.31 -19.90
N TYR A 318 -6.40 2.72 -18.78
CA TYR A 318 -5.53 2.48 -17.62
C TYR A 318 -4.32 1.62 -17.99
N ARG A 319 -4.52 0.50 -18.70
CA ARG A 319 -3.42 -0.40 -19.12
C ARG A 319 -2.46 0.28 -20.08
N GLN A 320 -2.98 1.08 -21.02
CA GLN A 320 -2.12 1.85 -21.92
C GLN A 320 -1.34 2.93 -21.19
N SER A 321 -1.95 3.63 -20.23
CA SER A 321 -1.26 4.61 -19.41
C SER A 321 -0.08 3.99 -18.65
N LYS A 322 -0.24 2.77 -18.12
CA LYS A 322 0.84 2.03 -17.46
C LYS A 322 2.00 1.69 -18.41
N ILE A 323 1.70 1.24 -19.62
CA ILE A 323 2.71 0.95 -20.65
C ILE A 323 3.39 2.24 -21.16
N LYS A 324 2.66 3.35 -21.27
CA LYS A 324 3.22 4.65 -21.66
C LYS A 324 4.14 5.22 -20.57
N ASP A 325 3.73 5.21 -19.30
CA ASP A 325 4.58 5.60 -18.15
C ASP A 325 5.84 4.72 -18.12
N SER A 326 5.68 3.43 -18.40
CA SER A 326 6.77 2.48 -18.56
C SER A 326 7.79 2.92 -19.63
N ASN A 327 7.32 3.32 -20.82
CA ASN A 327 8.16 3.76 -21.94
C ASN A 327 8.83 5.13 -21.72
N GLN A 328 8.11 6.12 -21.18
CA GLN A 328 8.64 7.47 -20.98
C GLN A 328 9.79 7.48 -19.98
N ASN A 329 9.71 6.69 -18.92
CA ASN A 329 10.76 6.61 -17.91
C ASN A 329 12.06 5.97 -18.42
N ASN A 330 12.02 5.21 -19.52
CA ASN A 330 13.23 4.63 -20.11
C ASN A 330 13.95 5.57 -21.07
N LYS A 331 13.27 6.58 -21.62
CA LYS A 331 13.86 7.56 -22.57
C LYS A 331 14.68 8.67 -21.89
N ILE A 332 14.74 8.72 -20.57
CA ILE A 332 15.47 9.75 -19.80
C ILE A 332 16.98 9.42 -19.68
N TYR A 333 17.47 8.41 -20.42
CA TYR A 333 18.88 7.98 -20.39
C TYR A 333 19.57 8.05 -21.74
#